data_AF-A0A2V9H891-F1
#
_entry.id   AF-A0A2V9H891-F1
#
_cell.length_a   1.000
_cell.length_b   1.000
_cell.length_c   1.000
_cell.angle_alpha   90.00
_cell.angle_beta   90.00
_cell.angle_gamma   90.00
#
_symmetry.space_group_name_H-M   'P 1'
#
loop_
_entity.id
_entity.type
_entity.pdbx_description
1 polymer ?
#
loop_
_entity_poly.entity_id
_entity_poly.type
_entity_poly.pdbx_seq_one_letter_code
_entity_poly.pdbx_strand_id
1 'polypeptide(L)'
;MSGDRYVKELQDRVVVTWDVTEPWGNIQDFTWSKTVNRFQTVLYKDGAIEMSYQQLAAKDAIIGIYPLVSSAAEKPLATLTGKKNSSVAAHLDIQNLKLSVVDGLLLKATFETAGPALSEGDSGLSGIAYRVYFDAHKPSAHPDDGALASAVWTIRGFARRNRANAGTSRYFAFGPGVSRRVKMSGNTISIQGILPPALRGATQIAVSADASAPGSDAPVAQILAHPVSLSGIRNVEAHLSSLKPSDGPFSVVYEAFHYYALPNPRDLTCSVIKSLGDKFDFLAYYSDFRVDNQEAGTPSDGPLGAVGGAVTGIGATQRGLASYCTPGRFQWQFIQPVYVGSNQMQERPPQDAPVGTDHDITFYQQQLAEISQDGRIPPYMYGISQIAHEMGHRWAAFVSAKVGGETIPLGPTHWARGLQARVPFPYQRPTEASIMGGGVWLDNFDQTYTQLDDDYYVPATGWSYLDLYLMGLISPAEVPDFFILRSLVPASKDTNGRPIFKADRTRVTIEDVIAAEGLRSPGVDKSQRHFNTGMVIVVQHGAKPSSELIERANGIRKQWIDYFSITTGRRASMTANPD
;
A
#
# COMPACT_ATOMS: atom_id res chain seq x y z
N MET A 1 -0.43 -15.98 2.10
CA MET A 1 -0.06 -17.28 2.71
C MET A 1 -1.15 -18.31 2.44
N SER A 2 -0.82 -19.30 1.62
CA SER A 2 -1.65 -20.46 1.32
C SER A 2 -0.82 -21.72 1.53
N GLY A 3 -1.47 -22.82 1.87
CA GLY A 3 -0.81 -24.11 2.00
C GLY A 3 -1.71 -25.12 2.68
N ASP A 4 -1.37 -26.39 2.48
CA ASP A 4 -2.11 -27.50 3.07
C ASP A 4 -1.91 -27.53 4.58
N ARG A 5 -2.96 -27.95 5.29
CA ARG A 5 -2.96 -28.12 6.74
C ARG A 5 -3.36 -29.55 7.03
N TYR A 6 -2.53 -30.24 7.79
CA TYR A 6 -2.73 -31.61 8.21
C TYR A 6 -2.90 -31.64 9.71
N VAL A 7 -3.93 -32.36 10.17
CA VAL A 7 -4.21 -32.55 11.59
C VAL A 7 -4.25 -34.04 11.86
N LYS A 8 -3.55 -34.47 12.91
CA LYS A 8 -3.62 -35.83 13.44
C LYS A 8 -3.90 -35.78 14.93
N GLU A 9 -5.05 -36.30 15.32
CA GLU A 9 -5.39 -36.49 16.73
C GLU A 9 -4.86 -37.84 17.21
N LEU A 10 -4.19 -37.82 18.35
CA LEU A 10 -3.67 -38.99 19.05
C LEU A 10 -4.25 -39.02 20.46
N GLN A 11 -4.05 -40.12 21.17
CA GLN A 11 -4.60 -40.28 22.52
C GLN A 11 -4.04 -39.25 23.52
N ASP A 12 -2.82 -38.75 23.33
CA ASP A 12 -2.10 -37.88 24.25
C ASP A 12 -1.82 -36.48 23.69
N ARG A 13 -1.96 -36.28 22.37
CA ARG A 13 -1.60 -35.03 21.70
C ARG A 13 -2.38 -34.80 20.40
N VAL A 14 -2.39 -33.56 19.94
CA VAL A 14 -2.80 -33.19 18.59
C VAL A 14 -1.58 -32.69 17.84
N VAL A 15 -1.33 -33.26 16.67
CA VAL A 15 -0.25 -32.83 15.79
C VAL A 15 -0.86 -32.02 14.65
N VAL A 16 -0.46 -30.76 14.52
CA VAL A 16 -0.85 -29.88 13.43
C VAL A 16 0.39 -29.60 12.60
N THR A 17 0.36 -29.90 11.31
CA THR A 17 1.43 -29.57 10.36
C THR A 17 0.85 -28.68 9.28
N TRP A 18 1.53 -27.60 8.94
CA TRP A 18 1.13 -26.75 7.83
C TRP A 18 2.34 -26.26 7.06
N ASP A 19 2.16 -26.15 5.76
CA ASP A 19 3.12 -25.51 4.88
C ASP A 19 2.67 -24.05 4.67
N VAL A 20 3.58 -23.10 4.78
CA VAL A 20 3.38 -21.73 4.32
C VAL A 20 4.18 -21.57 3.06
N THR A 21 3.48 -21.29 1.97
CA THR A 21 4.12 -20.82 0.74
C THR A 21 4.05 -19.31 0.73
N GLU A 22 5.22 -18.68 0.62
CA GLU A 22 5.32 -17.31 0.10
C GLU A 22 4.67 -17.29 -1.29
N PRO A 23 4.04 -16.19 -1.72
CA PRO A 23 3.44 -16.16 -3.03
C PRO A 23 4.49 -16.46 -4.10
N TRP A 24 4.16 -17.35 -5.02
CA TRP A 24 5.00 -17.72 -6.14
C TRP A 24 4.46 -17.04 -7.39
N GLY A 25 5.26 -16.22 -8.07
CA GLY A 25 4.89 -15.57 -9.33
C GLY A 25 3.79 -14.51 -9.21
N ASN A 26 3.73 -13.77 -8.09
CA ASN A 26 2.94 -12.54 -8.01
C ASN A 26 3.80 -11.33 -8.44
N ILE A 27 3.17 -10.22 -8.78
CA ILE A 27 3.83 -9.10 -9.47
C ILE A 27 4.72 -8.25 -8.57
N GLN A 28 4.23 -7.99 -7.36
CA GLN A 28 4.98 -7.20 -6.39
C GLN A 28 5.60 -8.10 -5.33
N ASP A 29 4.98 -9.19 -4.89
CA ASP A 29 5.38 -9.98 -3.70
C ASP A 29 5.63 -11.46 -4.06
N PHE A 30 6.88 -11.84 -4.35
CA PHE A 30 7.20 -13.22 -4.71
C PHE A 30 8.67 -13.59 -4.48
N THR A 31 8.94 -14.89 -4.37
CA THR A 31 10.28 -15.50 -4.40
C THR A 31 10.65 -16.05 -5.77
N TRP A 32 11.94 -16.34 -5.99
CA TRP A 32 12.48 -17.09 -7.15
C TRP A 32 12.46 -18.61 -7.00
N SER A 33 12.24 -19.14 -5.81
CA SER A 33 11.88 -20.55 -5.68
C SER A 33 10.78 -20.67 -4.65
N LYS A 34 9.83 -21.56 -4.88
CA LYS A 34 8.77 -21.84 -3.91
C LYS A 34 9.41 -22.22 -2.56
N THR A 35 9.43 -21.30 -1.61
CA THR A 35 9.82 -21.58 -0.24
C THR A 35 8.65 -22.33 0.41
N VAL A 36 8.85 -23.63 0.70
CA VAL A 36 7.89 -24.38 1.52
C VAL A 36 8.37 -24.29 2.96
N ASN A 37 7.98 -23.22 3.64
CA ASN A 37 8.19 -23.13 5.08
C ASN A 37 7.27 -24.16 5.74
N ARG A 38 7.82 -25.27 6.24
CA ARG A 38 7.02 -26.29 6.93
C ARG A 38 7.07 -26.05 8.42
N PHE A 39 5.89 -26.04 9.03
CA PHE A 39 5.72 -25.88 10.46
C PHE A 39 4.97 -27.07 11.03
N GLN A 40 5.33 -27.43 12.25
CA GLN A 40 4.60 -28.39 13.03
C GLN A 40 4.43 -27.88 14.45
N THR A 41 3.20 -27.96 14.94
CA THR A 41 2.87 -27.75 16.35
C THR A 41 2.31 -29.04 16.91
N VAL A 42 2.86 -29.49 18.03
CA VAL A 42 2.32 -30.59 18.83
C VAL A 42 1.70 -30.01 20.10
N LEU A 43 0.41 -30.22 20.27
CA LEU A 43 -0.37 -29.81 21.44
C LEU A 43 -0.57 -31.04 22.33
N TYR A 44 0.09 -31.10 23.47
CA TYR A 44 -0.05 -32.19 24.42
C TYR A 44 -1.23 -31.96 25.37
N LYS A 45 -1.84 -33.04 25.87
CA LYS A 45 -2.97 -32.96 26.82
C LYS A 45 -2.63 -32.31 28.16
N ASP A 46 -1.36 -32.30 28.53
CA ASP A 46 -0.85 -31.63 29.73
C ASP A 46 -0.67 -30.11 29.53
N GLY A 47 -0.97 -29.59 28.34
CA GLY A 47 -0.84 -28.19 27.98
C GLY A 47 0.51 -27.81 27.40
N ALA A 48 1.46 -28.75 27.27
CA ALA A 48 2.72 -28.49 26.58
C ALA A 48 2.48 -28.25 25.09
N ILE A 49 3.23 -27.29 24.53
CA ILE A 49 3.22 -26.98 23.11
C ILE A 49 4.64 -27.08 22.60
N GLU A 50 4.86 -27.97 21.64
CA GLU A 50 6.13 -28.12 20.95
C GLU A 50 5.99 -27.56 19.54
N MET A 51 6.88 -26.66 19.14
CA MET A 51 6.94 -26.10 17.80
C MET A 51 8.24 -26.49 17.12
N SER A 52 8.14 -27.01 15.90
CA SER A 52 9.28 -27.28 15.04
C SER A 52 9.03 -26.73 13.64
N TYR A 53 10.12 -26.38 12.96
CA TYR A 53 10.07 -25.85 11.60
C TYR A 53 11.18 -26.45 10.75
N GLN A 54 10.93 -26.52 9.45
CA GLN A 54 11.89 -26.98 8.44
C GLN A 54 11.91 -25.95 7.30
N GLN A 55 13.12 -25.62 6.82
CA GLN A 55 13.36 -24.69 5.69
C GLN A 55 12.88 -23.24 5.92
N LEU A 56 13.15 -22.69 7.11
CA LEU A 56 12.77 -21.33 7.51
C LEU A 56 14.00 -20.58 8.04
N ALA A 57 14.29 -19.37 7.56
CA ALA A 57 15.24 -18.51 8.27
C ALA A 57 14.52 -17.85 9.46
N ALA A 58 15.21 -17.68 10.60
CA ALA A 58 14.62 -17.13 11.82
C ALA A 58 13.95 -15.74 11.64
N LYS A 59 14.37 -14.99 10.61
CA LYS A 59 13.81 -13.69 10.21
C LYS A 59 12.51 -13.76 9.38
N ASP A 60 12.08 -14.96 8.99
CA ASP A 60 10.98 -15.21 8.06
C ASP A 60 9.71 -15.79 8.72
N ALA A 61 9.74 -16.01 10.03
CA ALA A 61 8.66 -16.67 10.75
C ALA A 61 7.66 -15.68 11.36
N ILE A 62 6.35 -15.97 11.24
CA ILE A 62 5.33 -15.49 12.18
C ILE A 62 4.58 -16.72 12.69
N ILE A 63 4.84 -17.15 13.92
CA ILE A 63 4.10 -18.24 14.56
C ILE A 63 3.52 -17.78 15.91
N GLY A 64 2.25 -17.39 15.95
CA GLY A 64 1.57 -17.06 17.21
C GLY A 64 0.59 -18.14 17.64
N ILE A 65 0.51 -18.43 18.94
CA ILE A 65 -0.59 -19.17 19.56
C ILE A 65 -1.60 -18.13 20.04
N TYR A 66 -2.78 -18.04 19.44
CA TYR A 66 -3.78 -17.04 19.82
C TYR A 66 -4.94 -17.68 20.59
N PRO A 67 -5.52 -16.99 21.59
CA PRO A 67 -6.75 -17.45 22.22
C PRO A 67 -7.89 -17.48 21.21
N LEU A 68 -8.74 -18.50 21.31
CA LEU A 68 -10.10 -18.40 20.81
C LEU A 68 -10.89 -17.50 21.77
N VAL A 69 -11.07 -16.23 21.40
CA VAL A 69 -11.95 -15.31 22.13
C VAL A 69 -13.39 -15.66 21.77
N SER A 70 -14.13 -16.27 22.70
CA SER A 70 -15.53 -16.68 22.49
C SER A 70 -16.51 -15.50 22.59
N SER A 71 -16.04 -14.31 22.99
CA SER A 71 -16.79 -13.05 23.08
C SER A 71 -18.01 -13.11 24.02
N ALA A 72 -17.91 -13.89 25.09
CA ALA A 72 -19.03 -14.16 25.98
C ALA A 72 -19.08 -13.22 27.20
N ALA A 73 -17.95 -12.67 27.68
CA ALA A 73 -17.91 -11.85 28.89
C ALA A 73 -17.36 -10.44 28.62
N GLU A 74 -18.27 -9.46 28.50
CA GLU A 74 -17.93 -8.03 28.40
C GLU A 74 -18.09 -7.34 29.78
N LYS A 75 -17.04 -6.68 30.26
CA LYS A 75 -17.03 -5.94 31.52
C LYS A 75 -16.80 -4.45 31.27
N PRO A 76 -17.71 -3.54 31.66
CA PRO A 76 -17.50 -2.10 31.51
C PRO A 76 -16.29 -1.59 32.30
N LEU A 77 -15.52 -0.69 31.71
CA LEU A 77 -14.43 0.07 32.37
C LEU A 77 -14.87 1.49 32.69
N ALA A 78 -15.39 2.20 31.70
CA ALA A 78 -15.80 3.59 31.83
C ALA A 78 -16.80 4.00 30.74
N THR A 79 -17.61 5.00 31.05
CA THR A 79 -18.41 5.74 30.07
C THR A 79 -18.03 7.21 30.19
N LEU A 80 -17.48 7.77 29.11
CA LEU A 80 -17.13 9.18 29.04
C LEU A 80 -18.21 9.88 28.23
N THR A 81 -18.75 10.98 28.76
CA THR A 81 -19.86 11.71 28.13
C THR A 81 -19.35 12.94 27.39
N GLY A 82 -19.78 13.09 26.15
CA GLY A 82 -19.51 14.24 25.30
C GLY A 82 -20.50 15.37 25.53
N LYS A 83 -20.14 16.57 25.07
CA LYS A 83 -21.08 17.68 25.02
C LYS A 83 -21.90 17.56 23.74
N LYS A 84 -23.21 17.43 23.90
CA LYS A 84 -24.15 17.40 22.77
C LYS A 84 -23.95 18.63 21.88
N ASN A 85 -23.74 18.40 20.59
CA ASN A 85 -23.59 19.44 19.59
C ASN A 85 -24.67 19.31 18.51
N SER A 86 -25.81 19.97 18.72
CA SER A 86 -26.93 19.96 17.76
C SER A 86 -26.62 20.62 16.41
N SER A 87 -25.46 21.27 16.25
CA SER A 87 -25.05 21.91 14.99
C SER A 87 -24.32 20.98 14.02
N VAL A 88 -24.00 19.75 14.45
CA VAL A 88 -23.33 18.75 13.60
C VAL A 88 -24.27 17.59 13.28
N ALA A 89 -23.95 16.84 12.23
CA ALA A 89 -24.77 15.69 11.84
C ALA A 89 -24.88 14.69 12.99
N ALA A 90 -26.08 14.16 13.24
CA ALA A 90 -26.36 13.34 14.42
C ALA A 90 -25.48 12.07 14.52
N HIS A 91 -25.01 11.54 13.39
CA HIS A 91 -24.08 10.41 13.34
C HIS A 91 -22.65 10.80 13.71
N LEU A 92 -22.28 12.09 13.72
CA LEU A 92 -20.98 12.59 14.16
C LEU A 92 -21.01 13.16 15.58
N ASP A 93 -22.19 13.51 16.10
CA ASP A 93 -22.36 14.04 17.46
C ASP A 93 -22.18 12.93 18.52
N ILE A 94 -20.94 12.68 18.94
CA ILE A 94 -20.62 11.65 19.94
C ILE A 94 -21.18 12.05 21.30
N GLN A 95 -22.18 11.30 21.78
CA GLN A 95 -22.76 11.46 23.11
C GLN A 95 -21.96 10.73 24.18
N ASN A 96 -21.50 9.50 23.89
CA ASN A 96 -20.69 8.74 24.83
C ASN A 96 -19.57 7.96 24.14
N LEU A 97 -18.46 7.79 24.85
CA LEU A 97 -17.46 6.76 24.59
C LEU A 97 -17.54 5.73 25.73
N LYS A 98 -17.95 4.51 25.40
CA LYS A 98 -18.00 3.38 26.32
C LYS A 98 -16.77 2.50 26.11
N LEU A 99 -16.03 2.27 27.18
CA LEU A 99 -14.87 1.38 27.22
C LEU A 99 -15.23 0.13 28.00
N SER A 100 -14.86 -1.03 27.47
CA SER A 100 -15.08 -2.32 28.14
C SER A 100 -13.93 -3.29 27.86
N VAL A 101 -13.79 -4.29 28.72
CA VAL A 101 -12.88 -5.42 28.53
C VAL A 101 -13.70 -6.63 28.09
N VAL A 102 -13.31 -7.25 26.97
CA VAL A 102 -13.91 -8.48 26.46
C VAL A 102 -13.00 -9.65 26.81
N ASP A 103 -13.56 -10.62 27.51
CA ASP A 103 -12.93 -11.87 27.97
C ASP A 103 -11.64 -11.67 28.79
N GLY A 104 -11.46 -10.48 29.39
CA GLY A 104 -10.23 -10.13 30.12
C GLY A 104 -9.02 -9.80 29.25
N LEU A 105 -9.20 -9.78 27.91
CA LEU A 105 -8.10 -9.75 26.94
C LEU A 105 -8.14 -8.54 26.01
N LEU A 106 -9.33 -8.19 25.51
CA LEU A 106 -9.46 -7.14 24.51
C LEU A 106 -10.07 -5.88 25.14
N LEU A 107 -9.47 -4.73 24.83
CA LEU A 107 -10.10 -3.44 25.07
C LEU A 107 -11.06 -3.16 23.91
N LYS A 108 -12.31 -2.85 24.23
CA LYS A 108 -13.35 -2.45 23.29
C LYS A 108 -13.73 -1.00 23.52
N ALA A 109 -13.76 -0.22 22.45
CA ALA A 109 -14.23 1.15 22.42
C ALA A 109 -15.51 1.22 21.59
N THR A 110 -16.57 1.75 22.18
CA THR A 110 -17.87 1.95 21.53
C THR A 110 -18.25 3.41 21.59
N PHE A 111 -18.32 4.06 20.42
CA PHE A 111 -18.87 5.39 20.29
C PHE A 111 -20.39 5.27 20.20
N GLU A 112 -21.08 6.09 20.97
CA GLU A 112 -22.53 6.26 20.91
C GLU A 112 -22.81 7.68 20.41
N THR A 113 -23.52 7.78 19.29
CA THR A 113 -23.81 9.04 18.60
C THR A 113 -25.25 9.48 18.84
N ALA A 114 -25.56 10.76 18.59
CA ALA A 114 -26.91 11.31 18.80
C ALA A 114 -27.96 10.70 17.86
N GLY A 115 -27.53 10.18 16.72
CA GLY A 115 -28.36 9.44 15.76
C GLY A 115 -27.66 8.19 15.24
N PRO A 116 -28.32 7.40 14.38
CA PRO A 116 -27.77 6.17 13.83
C PRO A 116 -26.42 6.41 13.11
N ALA A 117 -25.46 5.50 13.31
CA ALA A 117 -24.25 5.48 12.50
C ALA A 117 -24.62 5.17 11.04
N LEU A 118 -23.92 5.80 10.08
CA LEU A 118 -24.18 5.56 8.66
C LEU A 118 -23.91 4.10 8.31
N SER A 119 -24.80 3.47 7.55
CA SER A 119 -24.64 2.08 7.13
C SER A 119 -23.59 1.92 6.03
N GLU A 120 -23.01 0.72 5.90
CA GLU A 120 -22.17 0.41 4.74
C GLU A 120 -22.98 0.56 3.44
N GLY A 121 -22.40 1.18 2.42
CA GLY A 121 -23.07 1.57 1.18
C GLY A 121 -23.60 3.01 1.18
N ASP A 122 -23.67 3.69 2.33
CA ASP A 122 -24.10 5.08 2.39
C ASP A 122 -23.07 6.02 1.73
N SER A 123 -23.55 6.92 0.88
CA SER A 123 -22.72 7.91 0.18
C SER A 123 -22.03 8.92 1.09
N GLY A 124 -22.62 9.22 2.27
CA GLY A 124 -22.08 10.14 3.27
C GLY A 124 -20.97 9.53 4.13
N LEU A 125 -20.73 8.22 4.04
CA LEU A 125 -19.73 7.51 4.83
C LEU A 125 -18.30 7.89 4.43
N SER A 126 -18.06 8.24 3.17
CA SER A 126 -16.69 8.49 2.69
C SER A 126 -16.06 9.71 3.37
N GLY A 127 -14.96 9.50 4.08
CA GLY A 127 -14.16 10.58 4.67
C GLY A 127 -14.48 10.95 6.11
N ILE A 128 -15.54 10.40 6.73
CA ILE A 128 -15.77 10.57 8.17
C ILE A 128 -14.76 9.76 8.98
N ALA A 129 -14.47 10.22 10.19
CA ALA A 129 -13.65 9.48 11.14
C ALA A 129 -14.17 9.56 12.58
N TYR A 130 -13.96 8.49 13.34
CA TYR A 130 -14.08 8.46 14.80
C TYR A 130 -12.74 8.04 15.38
N ARG A 131 -12.23 8.79 16.37
CA ARG A 131 -10.91 8.58 16.96
C ARG A 131 -11.03 8.45 18.46
N VAL A 132 -10.33 7.47 19.03
CA VAL A 132 -10.09 7.36 20.48
C VAL A 132 -8.59 7.47 20.73
N TYR A 133 -8.22 8.35 21.65
CA TYR A 133 -6.85 8.66 22.02
C TYR A 133 -6.58 8.10 23.40
N PHE A 134 -5.44 7.44 23.54
CA PHE A 134 -4.97 6.89 24.81
C PHE A 134 -3.64 7.54 25.16
N ASP A 135 -3.55 8.09 26.37
CA ASP A 135 -2.30 8.59 26.94
C ASP A 135 -1.92 7.76 28.17
N ALA A 136 -0.68 7.25 28.16
CA ALA A 136 -0.11 6.50 29.27
C ALA A 136 0.14 7.38 30.51
N HIS A 137 0.21 8.70 30.35
CA HIS A 137 0.43 9.65 31.43
C HIS A 137 -0.91 10.13 32.02
N LYS A 138 -0.88 10.55 33.29
CA LYS A 138 -2.04 11.19 33.92
C LYS A 138 -2.36 12.51 33.19
N PRO A 139 -3.64 12.87 33.01
CA PRO A 139 -3.99 14.15 32.39
C PRO A 139 -3.33 15.29 33.15
N SER A 140 -2.56 16.14 32.47
CA SER A 140 -2.04 17.38 33.06
C SER A 140 -3.20 18.36 33.28
N ALA A 141 -3.07 19.24 34.28
CA ALA A 141 -4.09 20.24 34.60
C ALA A 141 -4.16 21.40 33.57
N HIS A 142 -3.31 21.39 32.53
CA HIS A 142 -3.18 22.44 31.53
C HIS A 142 -3.61 21.94 30.15
N PRO A 143 -4.70 22.48 29.57
CA PRO A 143 -5.22 22.06 28.25
C PRO A 143 -4.31 22.33 27.06
N ASP A 144 -3.28 23.18 27.22
CA ASP A 144 -2.40 23.65 26.14
C ASP A 144 -1.08 22.88 26.02
N ASP A 145 -0.80 21.92 26.92
CA ASP A 145 0.27 20.95 26.66
C ASP A 145 -0.24 20.03 25.55
N GLY A 146 0.33 20.15 24.36
CA GLY A 146 0.07 19.28 23.21
C GLY A 146 0.47 17.83 23.50
N ALA A 147 -0.28 17.15 24.37
CA ALA A 147 -0.10 15.76 24.72
C ALA A 147 -0.34 14.91 23.47
N LEU A 148 0.74 14.55 22.80
CA LEU A 148 0.72 13.54 21.76
C LEU A 148 0.23 12.25 22.41
N ALA A 149 -0.96 11.81 22.03
CA ALA A 149 -1.52 10.56 22.51
C ALA A 149 -0.51 9.41 22.31
N SER A 150 -0.31 8.60 23.35
CA SER A 150 0.58 7.43 23.31
C SER A 150 0.11 6.39 22.28
N ALA A 151 -1.21 6.30 22.05
CA ALA A 151 -1.79 5.50 20.99
C ALA A 151 -3.13 6.10 20.53
N VAL A 152 -3.47 5.89 19.24
CA VAL A 152 -4.76 6.30 18.67
C VAL A 152 -5.37 5.14 17.91
N TRP A 153 -6.65 4.86 18.16
CA TRP A 153 -7.45 4.01 17.28
C TRP A 153 -8.42 4.86 16.48
N THR A 154 -8.44 4.62 15.17
CA THR A 154 -9.27 5.36 14.23
C THR A 154 -10.20 4.42 13.49
N ILE A 155 -11.48 4.77 13.43
CA ILE A 155 -12.47 4.23 12.50
C ILE A 155 -12.61 5.22 11.37
N ARG A 156 -12.41 4.80 10.12
CA ARG A 156 -12.54 5.68 8.96
C ARG A 156 -13.49 5.09 7.93
N GLY A 157 -14.36 5.96 7.41
CA GLY A 157 -15.23 5.61 6.31
C GLY A 157 -14.54 5.78 4.96
N PHE A 158 -14.66 4.78 4.09
CA PHE A 158 -14.01 4.74 2.79
C PHE A 158 -14.96 4.28 1.68
N ALA A 159 -14.94 4.98 0.56
CA ALA A 159 -15.57 4.57 -0.69
C ALA A 159 -14.50 4.39 -1.77
N ARG A 160 -14.58 3.29 -2.53
CA ARG A 160 -13.73 3.10 -3.72
C ARG A 160 -14.17 4.09 -4.80
N ARG A 161 -13.24 4.91 -5.30
CA ARG A 161 -13.50 5.74 -6.50
C ARG A 161 -13.33 4.88 -7.78
N ASN A 162 -14.16 5.17 -8.78
CA ASN A 162 -14.04 4.75 -10.19
C ASN A 162 -13.94 3.23 -10.44
N ARG A 163 -15.02 2.48 -10.20
CA ARG A 163 -15.27 1.23 -10.95
C ARG A 163 -16.71 1.30 -11.48
N ALA A 164 -16.93 0.79 -12.69
CA ALA A 164 -18.26 0.59 -13.27
C ALA A 164 -19.20 -0.28 -12.39
N ASN A 165 -18.63 -0.94 -11.37
CA ASN A 165 -19.32 -1.53 -10.23
C ASN A 165 -18.61 -1.09 -8.93
N ALA A 166 -18.88 0.13 -8.46
CA ALA A 166 -18.32 0.64 -7.21
C ALA A 166 -18.67 -0.32 -6.06
N GLY A 167 -17.64 -0.86 -5.39
CA GLY A 167 -17.86 -1.57 -4.14
C GLY A 167 -18.51 -0.64 -3.12
N THR A 168 -19.42 -1.15 -2.30
CA THR A 168 -20.12 -0.39 -1.26
C THR A 168 -19.12 0.31 -0.34
N SER A 169 -19.44 1.56 0.05
CA SER A 169 -18.68 2.29 1.05
C SER A 169 -18.66 1.50 2.37
N ARG A 170 -17.52 1.47 3.07
CA ARG A 170 -17.36 0.66 4.28
C ARG A 170 -16.47 1.33 5.31
N TYR A 171 -16.59 0.92 6.56
CA TYR A 171 -15.64 1.31 7.60
C TYR A 171 -14.44 0.38 7.63
N PHE A 172 -13.31 0.92 8.05
CA PHE A 172 -12.17 0.14 8.49
C PHE A 172 -11.54 0.80 9.70
N ALA A 173 -11.05 -0.02 10.62
CA ALA A 173 -10.33 0.45 11.79
C ALA A 173 -8.82 0.27 11.63
N PHE A 174 -8.04 1.18 12.18
CA PHE A 174 -6.58 1.10 12.23
C PHE A 174 -6.03 1.79 13.48
N GLY A 175 -4.84 1.37 13.89
CA GLY A 175 -4.18 1.80 15.12
C GLY A 175 -3.43 0.63 15.78
N PRO A 176 -2.53 0.86 16.74
CA PRO A 176 -1.76 -0.20 17.36
C PRO A 176 -2.65 -1.23 18.07
N GLY A 177 -2.59 -2.50 17.66
CA GLY A 177 -3.29 -3.61 18.31
C GLY A 177 -4.79 -3.73 18.03
N VAL A 178 -5.40 -2.85 17.23
CA VAL A 178 -6.84 -2.88 16.93
C VAL A 178 -7.18 -3.83 15.78
N SER A 179 -8.28 -4.57 15.91
CA SER A 179 -8.84 -5.32 14.79
C SER A 179 -9.39 -4.37 13.73
N ARG A 180 -9.20 -4.69 12.43
CA ARG A 180 -9.78 -3.91 11.32
C ARG A 180 -11.30 -3.95 11.27
N ARG A 181 -11.93 -4.91 11.97
CA ARG A 181 -13.40 -5.10 11.97
C ARG A 181 -14.08 -4.01 12.81
N VAL A 182 -15.06 -3.37 12.21
CA VAL A 182 -15.94 -2.39 12.86
C VAL A 182 -17.33 -3.02 12.99
N LYS A 183 -17.92 -2.92 14.19
CA LYS A 183 -19.30 -3.37 14.43
C LYS A 183 -20.20 -2.16 14.62
N MET A 184 -21.32 -2.15 13.92
CA MET A 184 -22.35 -1.11 14.01
C MET A 184 -23.64 -1.69 14.53
N SER A 185 -24.34 -0.93 15.36
CA SER A 185 -25.69 -1.26 15.80
C SER A 185 -26.43 0.02 16.18
N GLY A 186 -27.42 0.42 15.38
CA GLY A 186 -28.18 1.66 15.58
C GLY A 186 -27.26 2.88 15.64
N ASN A 187 -27.23 3.55 16.79
CA ASN A 187 -26.40 4.73 17.05
C ASN A 187 -25.03 4.39 17.65
N THR A 188 -24.57 3.14 17.56
CA THR A 188 -23.28 2.73 18.08
C THR A 188 -22.34 2.24 17.00
N ILE A 189 -21.07 2.60 17.13
CA ILE A 189 -19.98 2.11 16.31
C ILE A 189 -18.83 1.68 17.22
N SER A 190 -18.35 0.44 17.05
CA SER A 190 -17.41 -0.17 17.98
C SER A 190 -16.25 -0.89 17.30
N ILE A 191 -15.12 -0.84 17.99
CA ILE A 191 -13.86 -1.50 17.65
C ILE A 191 -13.29 -2.17 18.90
N GLN A 192 -12.48 -3.19 18.70
CA GLN A 192 -11.79 -3.87 19.78
C GLN A 192 -10.39 -4.31 19.35
N GLY A 193 -9.48 -4.39 20.32
CA GLY A 193 -8.09 -4.74 20.11
C GLY A 193 -7.41 -5.17 21.40
N ILE A 194 -6.18 -5.66 21.28
CA ILE A 194 -5.29 -5.82 22.44
C ILE A 194 -4.91 -4.45 22.98
N LEU A 195 -4.49 -4.37 24.25
CA LEU A 195 -4.00 -3.13 24.82
C LEU A 195 -2.79 -2.62 24.00
N PRO A 196 -2.79 -1.37 23.50
CA PRO A 196 -1.66 -0.82 22.75
C PRO A 196 -0.33 -0.94 23.51
N PRO A 197 0.79 -1.26 22.84
CA PRO A 197 2.07 -1.46 23.52
C PRO A 197 2.52 -0.30 24.41
N ALA A 198 2.22 0.93 24.00
CA ALA A 198 2.56 2.14 24.75
C ALA A 198 1.82 2.29 26.09
N LEU A 199 0.73 1.54 26.31
CA LEU A 199 -0.06 1.57 27.56
C LEU A 199 0.31 0.41 28.51
N ARG A 200 1.29 -0.43 28.14
CA ARG A 200 1.70 -1.57 28.96
C ARG A 200 2.23 -1.10 30.31
N GLY A 201 1.80 -1.78 31.38
CA GLY A 201 2.18 -1.44 32.75
C GLY A 201 1.43 -0.26 33.35
N ALA A 202 0.64 0.50 32.56
CA ALA A 202 -0.22 1.53 33.09
C ALA A 202 -1.41 0.91 33.82
N THR A 203 -1.65 1.34 35.05
CA THR A 203 -2.86 0.96 35.81
C THR A 203 -4.01 1.93 35.58
N GLN A 204 -3.69 3.15 35.15
CA GLN A 204 -4.62 4.23 34.83
C GLN A 204 -4.08 5.00 33.63
N ILE A 205 -4.96 5.37 32.70
CA ILE A 205 -4.64 6.11 31.47
C ILE A 205 -5.59 7.30 31.30
N ALA A 206 -5.21 8.30 30.51
CA ALA A 206 -6.17 9.31 30.05
C ALA A 206 -6.77 8.86 28.71
N VAL A 207 -8.09 9.00 28.56
CA VAL A 207 -8.80 8.66 27.32
C VAL A 207 -9.64 9.85 26.87
N SER A 208 -9.50 10.22 25.60
CA SER A 208 -10.35 11.21 24.92
C SER A 208 -10.83 10.64 23.59
N ALA A 209 -11.81 11.31 22.98
CA ALA A 209 -12.34 10.89 21.68
C ALA A 209 -12.82 12.07 20.85
N ASP A 210 -12.84 11.90 19.54
CA ASP A 210 -13.47 12.85 18.62
C ASP A 210 -14.10 12.17 17.40
N ALA A 211 -14.91 12.95 16.69
CA ALA A 211 -15.33 12.65 15.33
C ALA A 211 -14.99 13.81 14.40
N SER A 212 -14.68 13.51 13.14
CA SER A 212 -14.47 14.51 12.09
C SER A 212 -15.33 14.26 10.86
N ALA A 213 -15.70 15.36 10.20
CA ALA A 213 -16.51 15.35 8.98
C ALA A 213 -15.64 15.11 7.73
N PRO A 214 -16.23 14.77 6.57
CA PRO A 214 -15.47 14.54 5.35
C PRO A 214 -14.66 15.77 4.95
N GLY A 215 -13.39 15.56 4.57
CA GLY A 215 -12.52 16.62 4.05
C GLY A 215 -11.83 17.49 5.11
N SER A 216 -12.03 17.22 6.40
CA SER A 216 -11.32 17.89 7.49
C SER A 216 -10.92 16.90 8.58
N ASP A 217 -9.69 17.04 9.09
CA ASP A 217 -9.25 16.32 10.29
C ASP A 217 -9.62 17.09 11.57
N ALA A 218 -10.16 18.32 11.44
CA ALA A 218 -10.64 19.10 12.57
C ALA A 218 -11.87 18.42 13.20
N PRO A 219 -11.88 18.25 14.53
CA PRO A 219 -12.95 17.54 15.21
C PRO A 219 -14.23 18.39 15.24
N VAL A 220 -15.35 17.77 14.89
CA VAL A 220 -16.70 18.38 14.92
C VAL A 220 -17.45 18.02 16.20
N ALA A 221 -17.07 16.93 16.86
CA ALA A 221 -17.52 16.53 18.18
C ALA A 221 -16.33 15.99 18.98
N GLN A 222 -16.30 16.24 20.29
CA GLN A 222 -15.20 15.86 21.16
C GLN A 222 -15.69 15.40 22.54
N ILE A 223 -14.98 14.43 23.08
CA ILE A 223 -14.99 14.02 24.48
C ILE A 223 -13.60 14.36 25.03
N LEU A 224 -13.56 15.22 26.05
CA LEU A 224 -12.31 15.62 26.69
C LEU A 224 -11.66 14.44 27.41
N ALA A 225 -10.36 14.56 27.69
CA ALA A 225 -9.60 13.52 28.37
C ALA A 225 -10.17 13.23 29.77
N HIS A 226 -10.47 11.96 30.04
CA HIS A 226 -10.86 11.48 31.38
C HIS A 226 -9.94 10.35 31.83
N PRO A 227 -9.62 10.26 33.13
CA PRO A 227 -8.86 9.15 33.66
C PRO A 227 -9.70 7.85 33.64
N VAL A 228 -9.11 6.76 33.15
CA VAL A 228 -9.72 5.44 33.07
C VAL A 228 -8.80 4.41 33.71
N SER A 229 -9.34 3.61 34.63
CA SER A 229 -8.62 2.47 35.22
C SER A 229 -8.65 1.27 34.29
N LEU A 230 -7.50 0.65 34.04
CA LEU A 230 -7.37 -0.54 33.20
C LEU A 230 -7.58 -1.84 34.00
N SER A 231 -8.58 -1.86 34.89
CA SER A 231 -8.81 -3.03 35.74
C SER A 231 -9.35 -4.22 34.95
N GLY A 232 -8.78 -5.41 35.21
CA GLY A 232 -9.29 -6.67 34.64
C GLY A 232 -8.89 -6.95 33.19
N ILE A 233 -8.08 -6.10 32.55
CA ILE A 233 -7.39 -6.45 31.30
C ILE A 233 -6.02 -7.08 31.61
N ARG A 234 -5.68 -8.17 30.92
CA ARG A 234 -4.38 -8.84 31.05
C ARG A 234 -3.61 -8.69 29.74
N ASN A 235 -2.33 -8.36 29.84
CA ASN A 235 -1.43 -8.52 28.70
C ASN A 235 -1.10 -10.01 28.56
N VAL A 236 -1.42 -10.60 27.41
CA VAL A 236 -1.14 -12.01 27.09
C VAL A 236 -0.03 -12.18 26.06
N GLU A 237 0.61 -11.08 25.66
CA GLU A 237 1.86 -11.15 24.91
C GLU A 237 2.98 -11.62 25.84
N ALA A 238 3.69 -12.65 25.43
CA ALA A 238 4.95 -13.05 26.05
C ALA A 238 5.99 -13.35 24.97
N HIS A 239 7.24 -13.03 25.25
CA HIS A 239 8.34 -13.52 24.44
C HIS A 239 8.57 -14.97 24.83
N LEU A 240 8.34 -15.93 23.91
CA LEU A 240 8.34 -17.36 24.29
C LEU A 240 9.71 -17.78 24.83
N SER A 241 10.80 -17.23 24.30
CA SER A 241 12.16 -17.51 24.83
C SER A 241 12.45 -16.95 26.23
N SER A 242 11.60 -16.08 26.76
CA SER A 242 11.73 -15.54 28.13
C SER A 242 10.98 -16.37 29.18
N LEU A 243 10.13 -17.31 28.74
CA LEU A 243 9.28 -18.11 29.61
C LEU A 243 10.09 -19.21 30.31
N LYS A 244 9.75 -19.47 31.57
CA LYS A 244 10.32 -20.53 32.41
C LYS A 244 9.24 -21.55 32.75
N PRO A 245 9.62 -22.81 33.02
CA PRO A 245 8.67 -23.82 33.52
C PRO A 245 7.91 -23.37 34.78
N SER A 246 8.52 -22.51 35.59
CA SER A 246 7.94 -21.92 36.80
C SER A 246 6.85 -20.88 36.56
N ASP A 247 6.74 -20.35 35.34
CA ASP A 247 5.75 -19.32 35.00
C ASP A 247 4.33 -19.91 34.88
N GLY A 248 4.22 -21.24 35.01
CA GLY A 248 2.98 -21.98 35.18
C GLY A 248 2.29 -22.34 33.87
N PRO A 249 1.18 -23.09 33.93
CA PRO A 249 0.34 -23.35 32.77
C PRO A 249 -0.31 -22.04 32.32
N PHE A 250 0.07 -21.56 31.13
CA PHE A 250 -0.55 -20.40 30.53
C PHE A 250 -1.89 -20.78 29.92
N SER A 251 -2.98 -20.19 30.41
CA SER A 251 -4.29 -20.35 29.75
C SER A 251 -4.34 -19.65 28.39
N VAL A 252 -3.51 -18.61 28.19
CA VAL A 252 -3.41 -17.80 26.96
C VAL A 252 -2.03 -17.12 26.90
N VAL A 253 -1.22 -17.41 25.88
CA VAL A 253 0.01 -16.67 25.52
C VAL A 253 0.19 -16.66 24.01
N TYR A 254 0.55 -15.51 23.42
CA TYR A 254 1.05 -15.43 22.05
C TYR A 254 2.44 -14.79 21.99
N GLU A 255 3.29 -15.28 21.08
CA GLU A 255 4.53 -14.59 20.70
C GLU A 255 4.20 -13.48 19.70
N ALA A 256 4.55 -12.25 20.05
CA ALA A 256 4.61 -11.19 19.06
C ALA A 256 5.98 -11.28 18.37
N PHE A 257 6.01 -11.79 17.14
CA PHE A 257 7.14 -11.52 16.26
C PHE A 257 7.16 -10.02 16.02
N HIS A 258 8.08 -9.33 16.68
CA HIS A 258 8.18 -7.89 16.59
C HIS A 258 8.73 -7.54 15.21
N TYR A 259 7.83 -7.25 14.27
CA TYR A 259 8.19 -6.41 13.14
C TYR A 259 8.46 -5.02 13.69
N TYR A 260 9.53 -4.40 13.21
CA TYR A 260 9.74 -2.99 13.51
C TYR A 260 8.52 -2.23 13.06
N ALA A 261 7.95 -1.41 13.96
CA ALA A 261 6.91 -0.48 13.57
C ALA A 261 7.48 0.35 12.42
N LEU A 262 6.84 0.23 11.26
CA LEU A 262 7.20 1.03 10.11
C LEU A 262 7.06 2.50 10.50
N PRO A 263 8.11 3.33 10.33
CA PRO A 263 7.94 4.76 10.49
C PRO A 263 6.85 5.22 9.51
N ASN A 264 6.03 6.19 9.94
CA ASN A 264 5.08 6.79 9.02
C ASN A 264 5.87 7.34 7.82
N PRO A 265 5.51 7.00 6.57
CA PRO A 265 6.31 7.39 5.43
C PRO A 265 6.39 8.91 5.29
N ARG A 266 5.35 9.66 5.73
CA ARG A 266 5.42 11.13 5.79
C ARG A 266 6.52 11.63 6.73
N ASP A 267 6.73 10.95 7.85
CA ASP A 267 7.79 11.31 8.80
C ASP A 267 9.17 11.03 8.20
N LEU A 268 9.31 9.96 7.40
CA LEU A 268 10.52 9.70 6.60
C LEU A 268 10.78 10.84 5.61
N THR A 269 9.78 11.23 4.81
CA THR A 269 9.92 12.37 3.89
C THR A 269 10.30 13.64 4.64
N CYS A 270 9.57 13.98 5.70
CA CYS A 270 9.84 15.16 6.51
C CYS A 270 11.26 15.16 7.08
N SER A 271 11.77 14.00 7.49
CA SER A 271 13.14 13.86 7.98
C SER A 271 14.16 14.19 6.89
N VAL A 272 13.96 13.67 5.67
CA VAL A 272 14.83 13.95 4.52
C VAL A 272 14.75 15.43 4.12
N ILE A 273 13.54 15.97 3.92
CA ILE A 273 13.34 17.35 3.45
C ILE A 273 13.83 18.38 4.49
N LYS A 274 13.58 18.17 5.79
CA LYS A 274 14.09 19.08 6.82
C LYS A 274 15.61 19.07 6.91
N SER A 275 16.24 17.91 6.68
CA SER A 275 17.69 17.76 6.84
C SER A 275 18.46 18.21 5.60
N LEU A 276 17.92 17.96 4.40
CA LEU A 276 18.63 18.16 3.12
C LEU A 276 18.00 19.26 2.25
N GLY A 277 16.86 19.81 2.67
CA GLY A 277 16.07 20.78 1.92
C GLY A 277 15.07 20.14 0.96
N ASP A 278 14.14 20.96 0.45
CA ASP A 278 13.14 20.57 -0.55
C ASP A 278 13.75 20.49 -1.96
N LYS A 279 14.75 19.61 -2.11
CA LYS A 279 15.53 19.43 -3.34
C LYS A 279 15.07 18.21 -4.15
N PHE A 280 14.20 17.37 -3.60
CA PHE A 280 13.78 16.11 -4.19
C PHE A 280 12.37 16.22 -4.75
N ASP A 281 12.20 15.71 -5.96
CA ASP A 281 10.88 15.51 -6.57
C ASP A 281 10.28 14.19 -6.05
N PHE A 282 11.13 13.17 -5.84
CA PHE A 282 10.73 11.82 -5.49
C PHE A 282 11.65 11.21 -4.42
N LEU A 283 11.13 10.31 -3.57
CA LEU A 283 11.93 9.54 -2.61
C LEU A 283 11.64 8.05 -2.71
N ALA A 284 12.66 7.26 -3.02
CA ALA A 284 12.62 5.80 -3.01
C ALA A 284 13.37 5.27 -1.78
N TYR A 285 12.68 4.54 -0.92
CA TYR A 285 13.22 3.99 0.32
C TYR A 285 13.67 2.53 0.18
N TYR A 286 14.82 2.19 0.76
CA TYR A 286 15.39 0.85 0.81
C TYR A 286 15.88 0.52 2.22
N SER A 287 15.83 -0.74 2.65
CA SER A 287 16.21 -1.11 4.02
C SER A 287 17.00 -2.41 4.15
N ASP A 288 17.79 -2.51 5.22
CA ASP A 288 18.48 -3.73 5.66
C ASP A 288 17.58 -4.66 6.48
N PHE A 289 16.39 -4.18 6.84
CA PHE A 289 15.43 -4.94 7.62
C PHE A 289 14.15 -5.16 6.83
N ARG A 290 13.54 -6.32 7.06
CA ARG A 290 12.29 -6.75 6.44
C ARG A 290 11.12 -6.01 7.09
N VAL A 291 10.12 -5.69 6.26
CA VAL A 291 8.83 -5.13 6.68
C VAL A 291 7.75 -6.17 6.34
N ASP A 292 6.60 -6.15 7.00
CA ASP A 292 5.62 -7.24 6.99
C ASP A 292 5.05 -7.62 5.61
N ASN A 293 5.23 -6.78 4.59
CA ASN A 293 5.08 -7.14 3.17
C ASN A 293 6.41 -7.64 2.61
N GLN A 294 6.65 -8.90 2.96
CA GLN A 294 7.94 -9.49 3.22
C GLN A 294 8.86 -9.66 2.00
N GLU A 295 8.33 -9.69 0.78
CA GLU A 295 9.10 -9.85 -0.46
C GLU A 295 8.64 -8.91 -1.57
N ALA A 296 7.93 -7.86 -1.15
CA ALA A 296 7.14 -7.06 -2.03
C ALA A 296 7.81 -5.78 -2.51
N GLY A 297 7.51 -5.39 -3.75
CA GLY A 297 7.47 -3.97 -4.11
C GLY A 297 6.49 -3.21 -3.22
N THR A 298 6.54 -1.89 -3.29
CA THR A 298 5.68 -0.98 -2.51
C THR A 298 4.99 0.01 -3.43
N PRO A 299 3.73 0.37 -3.15
CA PRO A 299 3.09 1.47 -3.82
C PRO A 299 3.73 2.83 -3.44
N SER A 300 3.64 3.82 -4.33
CA SER A 300 2.56 4.83 -4.44
C SER A 300 2.03 5.79 -3.34
N ASP A 301 2.72 6.78 -2.73
CA ASP A 301 1.97 7.96 -2.19
C ASP A 301 2.67 9.34 -2.31
N GLY A 302 1.90 10.44 -2.20
CA GLY A 302 2.49 11.78 -2.29
C GLY A 302 1.51 12.94 -2.36
N PRO A 303 2.01 14.17 -2.19
CA PRO A 303 1.17 15.37 -2.24
C PRO A 303 0.90 15.90 -3.67
N LEU A 304 1.48 15.27 -4.70
CA LEU A 304 1.39 15.72 -6.09
C LEU A 304 1.89 17.17 -6.27
N GLY A 305 2.94 17.56 -5.54
CA GLY A 305 3.63 18.85 -5.71
C GLY A 305 4.26 18.98 -7.09
N ALA A 306 4.78 20.16 -7.40
CA ALA A 306 5.44 20.45 -8.66
C ALA A 306 6.23 21.76 -8.60
N VAL A 307 7.35 21.79 -9.32
CA VAL A 307 8.11 23.02 -9.55
C VAL A 307 7.30 23.96 -10.46
N GLY A 308 7.07 25.19 -10.02
CA GLY A 308 6.39 26.22 -10.83
C GLY A 308 4.86 26.25 -10.72
N GLY A 309 4.27 25.47 -9.80
CA GLY A 309 2.83 25.50 -9.50
C GLY A 309 2.12 24.19 -9.81
N ALA A 310 0.80 24.16 -9.59
CA ALA A 310 0.02 22.94 -9.69
C ALA A 310 -0.04 22.37 -11.12
N VAL A 311 0.00 21.04 -11.20
CA VAL A 311 -0.22 20.29 -12.44
C VAL A 311 -1.71 19.94 -12.57
N THR A 312 -2.35 20.37 -13.66
CA THR A 312 -3.77 20.11 -13.97
C THR A 312 -3.93 19.36 -15.29
N GLY A 313 -5.13 18.85 -15.58
CA GLY A 313 -5.40 18.07 -16.80
C GLY A 313 -4.89 16.62 -16.72
N ILE A 314 -4.80 16.07 -15.50
CA ILE A 314 -4.28 14.72 -15.22
C ILE A 314 -5.26 13.83 -14.42
N GLY A 315 -6.55 14.21 -14.31
CA GLY A 315 -7.55 13.46 -13.54
C GLY A 315 -7.34 13.48 -12.02
N ALA A 316 -6.39 14.29 -11.53
CA ALA A 316 -6.05 14.43 -10.12
C ALA A 316 -5.76 15.89 -9.76
N THR A 317 -5.97 16.25 -8.49
CA THR A 317 -5.68 17.58 -7.94
C THR A 317 -4.58 17.51 -6.90
N GLN A 318 -3.67 18.50 -6.92
CA GLN A 318 -2.62 18.67 -5.92
C GLN A 318 -3.23 18.85 -4.52
N ARG A 319 -2.73 18.11 -3.52
CA ARG A 319 -3.28 18.12 -2.16
C ARG A 319 -2.27 17.64 -1.13
N GLY A 320 -2.38 18.13 0.10
CA GLY A 320 -1.64 17.57 1.24
C GLY A 320 -0.16 17.93 1.32
N LEU A 321 0.32 18.95 0.59
CA LEU A 321 1.73 19.39 0.65
C LEU A 321 2.25 19.61 2.07
N ALA A 322 1.47 20.29 2.91
CA ALA A 322 1.84 20.58 4.30
C ALA A 322 2.12 19.31 5.12
N SER A 323 1.48 18.19 4.79
CA SER A 323 1.69 16.90 5.46
C SER A 323 3.04 16.24 5.15
N TYR A 324 3.81 16.75 4.19
CA TYR A 324 5.10 16.19 3.77
C TYR A 324 6.28 17.17 4.00
N CYS A 325 6.08 18.23 4.78
CA CYS A 325 7.12 19.23 5.08
C CYS A 325 7.77 19.88 3.83
N THR A 326 7.09 19.84 2.69
CA THR A 326 7.55 20.43 1.44
C THR A 326 6.89 21.80 1.21
N PRO A 327 7.64 22.84 0.81
CA PRO A 327 7.09 24.09 0.29
C PRO A 327 6.44 23.94 -1.10
N GLY A 328 6.63 22.83 -1.82
CA GLY A 328 5.89 22.57 -3.04
C GLY A 328 6.55 21.66 -4.07
N ARG A 329 7.86 21.37 -3.96
CA ARG A 329 8.57 20.59 -4.98
C ARG A 329 8.24 19.12 -4.92
N PHE A 330 8.22 18.55 -3.72
CA PHE A 330 8.11 17.12 -3.51
C PHE A 330 6.78 16.56 -4.04
N GLN A 331 6.83 15.46 -4.78
CA GLN A 331 5.71 14.96 -5.57
C GLN A 331 5.21 13.61 -5.08
N TRP A 332 6.11 12.68 -4.74
CA TRP A 332 5.77 11.32 -4.29
C TRP A 332 6.92 10.56 -3.59
N GLN A 333 6.60 9.56 -2.77
CA GLN A 333 7.50 8.62 -2.09
C GLN A 333 6.96 7.19 -2.00
N PHE A 334 7.86 6.21 -1.92
CA PHE A 334 7.48 4.87 -1.47
C PHE A 334 6.78 4.91 -0.10
N ILE A 335 5.68 4.16 0.07
CA ILE A 335 4.96 4.10 1.35
C ILE A 335 5.72 3.31 2.43
N GLN A 336 6.70 2.49 2.04
CA GLN A 336 7.56 1.73 2.94
C GLN A 336 8.90 1.42 2.25
N PRO A 337 9.99 1.19 3.00
CA PRO A 337 11.26 0.78 2.40
C PRO A 337 11.18 -0.62 1.77
N VAL A 338 11.80 -0.76 0.60
CA VAL A 338 12.01 -2.06 -0.06
C VAL A 338 13.21 -2.75 0.59
N TYR A 339 12.97 -3.93 1.14
CA TYR A 339 14.02 -4.71 1.80
C TYR A 339 15.10 -5.16 0.81
N VAL A 340 16.37 -5.06 1.20
CA VAL A 340 17.52 -5.42 0.36
C VAL A 340 17.45 -6.84 -0.20
N GLY A 341 16.82 -7.78 0.52
CA GLY A 341 16.65 -9.16 0.06
C GLY A 341 15.49 -9.40 -0.92
N SER A 342 14.64 -8.41 -1.21
CA SER A 342 13.52 -8.59 -2.14
C SER A 342 13.97 -8.71 -3.60
N ASN A 343 13.13 -9.28 -4.46
CA ASN A 343 13.42 -9.40 -5.89
C ASN A 343 13.59 -8.04 -6.58
N GLN A 344 12.94 -6.99 -6.08
CA GLN A 344 13.07 -5.61 -6.60
C GLN A 344 14.44 -4.99 -6.32
N MET A 345 15.16 -5.51 -5.33
CA MET A 345 16.52 -5.08 -5.00
C MET A 345 17.61 -5.91 -5.68
N GLN A 346 17.26 -7.07 -6.23
CA GLN A 346 18.24 -7.94 -6.87
C GLN A 346 18.70 -7.37 -8.20
N GLU A 347 20.00 -7.51 -8.47
CA GLU A 347 20.57 -7.12 -9.76
C GLU A 347 19.99 -7.97 -10.88
N ARG A 348 19.91 -9.28 -10.68
CA ARG A 348 19.40 -10.26 -11.66
C ARG A 348 18.73 -11.41 -10.92
N PRO A 349 17.84 -12.17 -11.59
CA PRO A 349 17.41 -13.45 -11.05
C PRO A 349 18.63 -14.36 -10.77
N PRO A 350 18.56 -15.23 -9.75
CA PRO A 350 19.53 -16.31 -9.54
C PRO A 350 19.72 -17.16 -10.81
N GLN A 351 20.90 -17.74 -11.00
CA GLN A 351 21.19 -18.55 -12.19
C GLN A 351 20.30 -19.77 -12.32
N ASP A 352 19.84 -20.30 -11.19
CA ASP A 352 18.95 -21.45 -11.06
C ASP A 352 17.48 -21.04 -10.88
N ALA A 353 17.14 -19.77 -11.09
CA ALA A 353 15.74 -19.32 -11.07
C ALA A 353 14.94 -20.11 -12.12
N PRO A 354 13.80 -20.72 -11.74
CA PRO A 354 12.95 -21.42 -12.67
C PRO A 354 12.36 -20.43 -13.67
N VAL A 355 12.18 -20.88 -14.91
CA VAL A 355 11.50 -20.07 -15.93
C VAL A 355 10.03 -19.93 -15.53
N GLY A 356 9.63 -18.69 -15.25
CA GLY A 356 8.28 -18.34 -14.87
C GLY A 356 7.33 -18.16 -16.06
N THR A 357 6.20 -17.51 -15.80
CA THR A 357 5.25 -17.10 -16.84
C THR A 357 5.61 -15.71 -17.37
N ASP A 358 4.83 -15.19 -18.32
CA ASP A 358 4.85 -13.81 -18.80
C ASP A 358 4.71 -12.71 -17.72
N HIS A 359 4.51 -13.08 -16.46
CA HIS A 359 4.51 -12.17 -15.30
C HIS A 359 5.84 -12.18 -14.53
N ASP A 360 6.84 -12.89 -15.06
CA ASP A 360 8.16 -13.07 -14.47
C ASP A 360 9.23 -12.71 -15.51
N ILE A 361 10.26 -11.96 -15.12
CA ILE A 361 11.31 -11.55 -16.05
C ILE A 361 12.07 -12.72 -16.67
N THR A 362 12.13 -13.87 -15.98
CA THR A 362 12.81 -15.08 -16.46
C THR A 362 12.16 -15.63 -17.72
N PHE A 363 10.86 -15.40 -17.95
CA PHE A 363 10.19 -15.69 -19.22
C PHE A 363 10.82 -14.93 -20.40
N TYR A 364 11.30 -13.71 -20.14
CA TYR A 364 11.93 -12.84 -21.14
C TYR A 364 13.46 -12.99 -21.18
N GLN A 365 14.04 -13.96 -20.46
CA GLN A 365 15.50 -14.08 -20.31
C GLN A 365 16.23 -14.14 -21.65
N GLN A 366 15.78 -14.98 -22.58
CA GLN A 366 16.41 -15.09 -23.89
C GLN A 366 16.31 -13.78 -24.68
N GLN A 367 15.11 -13.21 -24.79
CA GLN A 367 14.88 -11.97 -25.53
C GLN A 367 15.73 -10.82 -24.98
N LEU A 368 15.79 -10.68 -23.65
CA LEU A 368 16.55 -9.61 -23.00
C LEU A 368 18.07 -9.84 -23.05
N ALA A 369 18.51 -11.11 -23.03
CA ALA A 369 19.92 -11.44 -23.21
C ALA A 369 20.41 -11.08 -24.62
N GLU A 370 19.62 -11.36 -25.65
CA GLU A 370 19.97 -11.10 -27.06
C GLU A 370 20.19 -9.60 -27.37
N ILE A 371 19.50 -8.71 -26.65
CA ILE A 371 19.64 -7.25 -26.82
C ILE A 371 20.68 -6.62 -25.90
N SER A 372 21.21 -7.38 -24.93
CA SER A 372 22.20 -6.90 -23.96
C SER A 372 23.63 -7.10 -24.46
N GLN A 373 24.56 -6.23 -24.04
CA GLN A 373 25.97 -6.35 -24.41
C GLN A 373 26.68 -7.56 -23.77
N ASP A 374 26.24 -7.98 -22.58
CA ASP A 374 26.86 -9.08 -21.82
C ASP A 374 26.11 -10.42 -21.95
N GLY A 375 25.11 -10.48 -22.84
CA GLY A 375 24.32 -11.69 -23.09
C GLY A 375 23.46 -12.11 -21.88
N ARG A 376 23.07 -11.16 -21.03
CA ARG A 376 22.29 -11.40 -19.80
C ARG A 376 21.17 -10.38 -19.66
N ILE A 377 20.17 -10.71 -18.86
CA ILE A 377 19.11 -9.75 -18.51
C ILE A 377 19.75 -8.45 -17.98
N PRO A 378 19.32 -7.26 -18.45
CA PRO A 378 19.81 -6.00 -17.90
C PRO A 378 19.65 -5.93 -16.37
N PRO A 379 20.59 -5.31 -15.64
CA PRO A 379 20.55 -5.31 -14.19
C PRO A 379 19.37 -4.48 -13.64
N TYR A 380 18.84 -4.88 -12.49
CA TYR A 380 17.84 -4.22 -11.66
C TYR A 380 16.47 -3.95 -12.29
N MET A 381 16.07 -4.74 -13.29
CA MET A 381 14.82 -4.52 -14.04
C MET A 381 13.55 -4.48 -13.17
N TYR A 382 13.45 -5.25 -12.09
CA TYR A 382 12.32 -5.15 -11.16
C TYR A 382 12.30 -3.83 -10.39
N GLY A 383 13.45 -3.42 -9.85
CA GLY A 383 13.58 -2.15 -9.15
C GLY A 383 13.26 -0.97 -10.05
N ILE A 384 13.70 -1.01 -11.31
CA ILE A 384 13.38 0.01 -12.31
C ILE A 384 11.89 0.02 -12.65
N SER A 385 11.30 -1.15 -12.90
CA SER A 385 9.86 -1.23 -13.16
C SER A 385 9.04 -0.64 -12.00
N GLN A 386 9.40 -1.00 -10.76
CA GLN A 386 8.73 -0.47 -9.57
C GLN A 386 8.83 1.06 -9.49
N ILE A 387 10.03 1.65 -9.56
CA ILE A 387 10.16 3.11 -9.45
C ILE A 387 9.40 3.79 -10.60
N ALA A 388 9.50 3.27 -11.82
CA ALA A 388 8.87 3.84 -13.00
C ALA A 388 7.34 3.81 -12.93
N HIS A 389 6.77 2.65 -12.59
CA HIS A 389 5.34 2.44 -12.43
C HIS A 389 4.78 3.36 -11.34
N GLU A 390 5.41 3.35 -10.18
CA GLU A 390 4.89 4.09 -9.04
C GLU A 390 5.08 5.61 -9.18
N MET A 391 6.12 6.04 -9.91
CA MET A 391 6.27 7.44 -10.32
C MET A 391 5.22 7.82 -11.37
N GLY A 392 4.85 6.93 -12.30
CA GLY A 392 3.86 7.23 -13.33
C GLY A 392 2.47 7.57 -12.76
N HIS A 393 2.10 7.02 -11.60
CA HIS A 393 0.91 7.43 -10.83
C HIS A 393 0.89 8.93 -10.48
N ARG A 394 2.01 9.65 -10.55
CA ARG A 394 2.01 11.10 -10.41
C ARG A 394 1.15 11.82 -11.45
N TRP A 395 1.01 11.25 -12.65
CA TRP A 395 0.35 11.90 -13.79
C TRP A 395 -0.73 11.04 -14.46
N ALA A 396 -0.57 9.71 -14.46
CA ALA A 396 -1.26 8.84 -15.37
C ALA A 396 -2.36 7.99 -14.71
N ALA A 397 -3.19 7.38 -15.56
CA ALA A 397 -4.18 6.36 -15.21
C ALA A 397 -5.36 6.77 -14.32
N PHE A 398 -5.55 8.08 -14.10
CA PHE A 398 -6.73 8.65 -13.42
C PHE A 398 -7.66 9.44 -14.35
N VAL A 399 -7.35 9.52 -15.64
CA VAL A 399 -8.07 10.34 -16.63
C VAL A 399 -9.21 9.60 -17.32
N SER A 400 -10.17 10.38 -17.78
CA SER A 400 -11.29 9.96 -18.61
C SER A 400 -11.21 10.60 -20.00
N ALA A 401 -12.09 10.16 -20.90
CA ALA A 401 -12.30 10.77 -22.22
C ALA A 401 -13.79 11.02 -22.45
N LYS A 402 -14.14 12.09 -23.17
CA LYS A 402 -15.52 12.37 -23.62
C LYS A 402 -15.71 11.87 -25.05
N VAL A 403 -16.36 10.72 -25.22
CA VAL A 403 -16.61 10.12 -26.54
C VAL A 403 -18.11 10.06 -26.78
N GLY A 404 -18.58 10.68 -27.87
CA GLY A 404 -20.01 10.65 -28.22
C GLY A 404 -20.95 11.26 -27.17
N GLY A 405 -20.45 12.19 -26.35
CA GLY A 405 -21.19 12.81 -25.24
C GLY A 405 -21.13 12.03 -23.92
N GLU A 406 -20.59 10.82 -23.91
CA GLU A 406 -20.36 10.01 -22.70
C GLU A 406 -18.95 10.25 -22.15
N THR A 407 -18.80 10.34 -20.83
CA THR A 407 -17.47 10.34 -20.19
C THR A 407 -17.10 8.91 -19.80
N ILE A 408 -16.03 8.38 -20.40
CA ILE A 408 -15.54 7.03 -20.16
C ILE A 408 -14.20 7.06 -19.43
N PRO A 409 -13.99 6.28 -18.36
CA PRO A 409 -12.70 6.19 -17.70
C PRO A 409 -11.71 5.40 -18.56
N LEU A 410 -10.46 5.88 -18.67
CA LEU A 410 -9.39 5.17 -19.38
C LEU A 410 -8.57 4.25 -18.46
N GLY A 411 -8.74 4.40 -17.14
CA GLY A 411 -8.14 3.59 -16.09
C GLY A 411 -8.59 4.10 -14.72
N PRO A 412 -8.73 3.26 -13.68
CA PRO A 412 -9.05 3.77 -12.34
C PRO A 412 -7.81 4.04 -11.48
N THR A 413 -6.70 3.36 -11.77
CA THR A 413 -5.41 3.44 -11.06
C THR A 413 -4.28 2.98 -11.97
N HIS A 414 -4.54 1.99 -12.83
CA HIS A 414 -3.75 1.61 -14.00
C HIS A 414 -4.60 1.82 -15.26
N TRP A 415 -3.96 1.95 -16.42
CA TRP A 415 -4.67 1.94 -17.69
C TRP A 415 -5.51 0.67 -17.84
N ALA A 416 -6.72 0.82 -18.35
CA ALA A 416 -7.59 -0.31 -18.61
C ALA A 416 -6.92 -1.26 -19.60
N ARG A 417 -6.93 -2.57 -19.36
CA ARG A 417 -6.27 -3.58 -20.21
C ARG A 417 -6.53 -3.39 -21.72
N GLY A 418 -7.76 -3.04 -22.08
CA GLY A 418 -8.15 -2.83 -23.48
C GLY A 418 -7.71 -1.48 -24.08
N LEU A 419 -7.10 -0.58 -23.32
CA LEU A 419 -6.59 0.70 -23.81
C LEU A 419 -5.36 0.46 -24.69
N GLN A 420 -5.37 1.03 -25.88
CA GLN A 420 -4.19 1.10 -26.75
C GLN A 420 -3.16 2.06 -26.14
N ALA A 421 -2.18 1.52 -25.43
CA ALA A 421 -1.20 2.25 -24.64
C ALA A 421 0.24 2.05 -25.19
N ARG A 422 0.42 2.18 -26.51
CA ARG A 422 1.71 1.95 -27.16
C ARG A 422 2.77 2.97 -26.73
N VAL A 423 3.96 2.48 -26.44
CA VAL A 423 5.14 3.27 -26.09
C VAL A 423 5.85 3.81 -27.36
N PRO A 424 6.14 5.13 -27.45
CA PRO A 424 6.97 5.70 -28.52
C PRO A 424 8.47 5.46 -28.33
N PHE A 425 8.94 5.44 -27.08
CA PHE A 425 10.35 5.27 -26.73
C PHE A 425 10.53 3.99 -25.90
N PRO A 426 10.56 2.82 -26.55
CA PRO A 426 10.66 1.55 -25.84
C PRO A 426 11.98 1.44 -25.08
N TYR A 427 11.96 0.77 -23.93
CA TYR A 427 13.15 0.59 -23.12
C TYR A 427 14.03 -0.56 -23.62
N GLN A 428 13.43 -1.72 -23.89
CA GLN A 428 14.15 -2.95 -24.21
C GLN A 428 13.59 -3.65 -25.44
N ARG A 429 12.25 -3.70 -25.58
CA ARG A 429 11.57 -4.51 -26.59
C ARG A 429 11.04 -3.61 -27.71
N PRO A 430 11.02 -4.08 -28.97
CA PRO A 430 10.58 -3.24 -30.10
C PRO A 430 9.10 -2.80 -30.02
N THR A 431 8.28 -3.56 -29.30
CA THR A 431 6.89 -3.25 -29.00
C THR A 431 6.68 -3.37 -27.50
N GLU A 432 6.23 -2.30 -26.88
CA GLU A 432 5.92 -2.23 -25.44
C GLU A 432 4.58 -1.52 -25.24
N ALA A 433 3.77 -2.05 -24.32
CA ALA A 433 2.71 -1.32 -23.65
C ALA A 433 3.30 -0.40 -22.57
N SER A 434 2.50 0.53 -22.07
CA SER A 434 2.95 1.56 -21.11
C SER A 434 3.07 1.01 -19.72
N ILE A 435 4.18 1.30 -19.02
CA ILE A 435 4.45 0.83 -17.65
C ILE A 435 3.26 0.99 -16.67
N MET A 436 2.32 1.89 -16.97
CA MET A 436 1.06 2.11 -16.25
C MET A 436 -0.08 1.13 -16.60
N GLY A 437 0.18 0.09 -17.40
CA GLY A 437 -0.76 -0.89 -17.92
C GLY A 437 -1.32 -0.58 -19.32
N GLY A 438 -2.43 -1.24 -19.64
CA GLY A 438 -3.05 -1.19 -20.96
C GLY A 438 -2.54 -2.32 -21.85
N GLY A 439 -2.45 -2.07 -23.14
CA GLY A 439 -1.86 -3.03 -24.07
C GLY A 439 -1.49 -2.43 -25.41
N VAL A 440 -0.78 -3.21 -26.22
CA VAL A 440 -0.60 -2.95 -27.64
C VAL A 440 -1.47 -3.95 -28.40
N TRP A 441 -2.48 -3.44 -29.07
CA TRP A 441 -3.49 -4.21 -29.77
C TRP A 441 -3.35 -4.05 -31.29
N LEU A 442 -3.39 -5.18 -31.98
CA LEU A 442 -3.51 -5.25 -33.43
C LEU A 442 -4.97 -5.55 -33.79
N ASP A 443 -5.57 -4.72 -34.63
CA ASP A 443 -6.89 -4.98 -35.24
C ASP A 443 -6.72 -6.01 -36.37
N ASN A 444 -7.43 -7.13 -36.28
CA ASN A 444 -7.38 -8.19 -37.30
C ASN A 444 -8.38 -7.92 -38.45
N PHE A 445 -9.14 -6.82 -38.39
CA PHE A 445 -10.15 -6.40 -39.36
C PHE A 445 -11.34 -7.35 -39.53
N ASP A 446 -11.56 -8.22 -38.54
CA ASP A 446 -12.66 -9.20 -38.48
C ASP A 446 -13.44 -9.13 -37.14
N GLN A 447 -13.36 -7.98 -36.47
CA GLN A 447 -13.87 -7.73 -35.11
C GLN A 447 -13.13 -8.51 -34.00
N THR A 448 -11.97 -9.08 -34.32
CA THR A 448 -11.05 -9.61 -33.32
C THR A 448 -9.78 -8.76 -33.23
N TYR A 449 -9.11 -8.85 -32.08
CA TYR A 449 -7.93 -8.06 -31.75
C TYR A 449 -6.87 -8.95 -31.14
N THR A 450 -5.66 -8.90 -31.69
CA THR A 450 -4.50 -9.63 -31.17
C THR A 450 -3.74 -8.75 -30.17
N GLN A 451 -3.53 -9.25 -28.96
CA GLN A 451 -2.72 -8.57 -27.95
C GLN A 451 -1.24 -8.83 -28.27
N LEU A 452 -0.52 -7.79 -28.70
CA LEU A 452 0.91 -7.87 -29.01
C LEU A 452 1.79 -7.73 -27.77
N ASP A 453 1.31 -6.97 -26.79
CA ASP A 453 1.91 -6.79 -25.47
C ASP A 453 0.80 -6.37 -24.50
N ASP A 454 0.79 -6.92 -23.29
CA ASP A 454 0.33 -6.22 -22.12
C ASP A 454 1.53 -5.98 -21.24
N ASP A 455 1.51 -4.91 -20.47
CA ASP A 455 2.52 -4.76 -19.46
C ASP A 455 1.86 -4.66 -18.11
N TYR A 456 1.96 -5.79 -17.43
CA TYR A 456 1.46 -5.95 -16.10
C TYR A 456 2.63 -6.08 -15.12
N TYR A 457 3.61 -5.16 -15.27
CA TYR A 457 4.72 -4.81 -14.36
C TYR A 457 6.11 -5.36 -14.68
N VAL A 458 6.31 -6.41 -15.47
CA VAL A 458 7.67 -6.81 -15.91
C VAL A 458 7.67 -7.34 -17.35
N PRO A 459 8.80 -7.21 -18.08
CA PRO A 459 9.99 -6.41 -17.75
C PRO A 459 9.66 -4.91 -17.70
N ALA A 460 10.57 -4.08 -17.18
CA ALA A 460 10.40 -2.62 -17.26
C ALA A 460 10.20 -2.18 -18.72
N THR A 461 9.09 -1.49 -18.99
CA THR A 461 8.69 -0.91 -20.28
C THR A 461 8.77 0.62 -20.22
N GLY A 462 8.55 1.32 -21.34
CA GLY A 462 8.44 2.79 -21.35
C GLY A 462 7.04 3.32 -21.02
N TRP A 463 6.84 4.64 -21.23
CA TRP A 463 5.56 5.33 -21.05
C TRP A 463 4.83 5.53 -22.39
N SER A 464 3.50 5.38 -22.47
CA SER A 464 2.76 5.60 -23.73
C SER A 464 2.78 7.05 -24.18
N TYR A 465 2.32 7.31 -25.41
CA TYR A 465 2.03 8.67 -25.87
C TYR A 465 1.10 9.43 -24.90
N LEU A 466 0.06 8.77 -24.37
CA LEU A 466 -0.85 9.40 -23.42
C LEU A 466 -0.14 9.74 -22.10
N ASP A 467 0.70 8.85 -21.60
CA ASP A 467 1.50 9.12 -20.40
C ASP A 467 2.43 10.31 -20.59
N LEU A 468 3.19 10.33 -21.70
CA LEU A 468 4.12 11.43 -21.99
C LEU A 468 3.40 12.77 -22.18
N TYR A 469 2.19 12.77 -22.72
CA TYR A 469 1.35 13.97 -22.76
C TYR A 469 0.96 14.42 -21.35
N LEU A 470 0.50 13.50 -20.49
CA LEU A 470 0.10 13.79 -19.12
C LEU A 470 1.29 14.19 -18.22
N MET A 471 2.50 13.70 -18.52
CA MET A 471 3.74 14.18 -17.91
C MET A 471 4.10 15.60 -18.38
N GLY A 472 3.55 16.04 -19.52
CA GLY A 472 3.86 17.32 -20.16
C GLY A 472 5.16 17.27 -20.96
N LEU A 473 5.53 16.10 -21.50
CA LEU A 473 6.74 15.87 -22.28
C LEU A 473 6.52 15.92 -23.79
N ILE A 474 5.28 15.72 -24.24
CA ILE A 474 4.88 15.87 -25.64
C ILE A 474 3.62 16.75 -25.76
N SER A 475 3.44 17.34 -26.93
CA SER A 475 2.26 18.14 -27.27
C SER A 475 1.06 17.25 -27.65
N PRO A 476 -0.18 17.77 -27.61
CA PRO A 476 -1.35 17.04 -28.13
C PRO A 476 -1.16 16.54 -29.58
N ALA A 477 -0.49 17.32 -30.42
CA ALA A 477 -0.27 16.99 -31.84
C ALA A 477 0.65 15.77 -32.06
N GLU A 478 1.45 15.40 -31.05
CA GLU A 478 2.31 14.22 -31.09
C GLU A 478 1.59 12.95 -30.62
N VAL A 479 0.38 13.05 -30.05
CA VAL A 479 -0.40 11.91 -29.58
C VAL A 479 -1.22 11.35 -30.75
N PRO A 480 -0.92 10.14 -31.26
CA PRO A 480 -1.74 9.53 -32.29
C PRO A 480 -3.12 9.20 -31.75
N ASP A 481 -4.10 9.12 -32.66
CA ASP A 481 -5.37 8.50 -32.34
C ASP A 481 -5.17 7.08 -31.80
N PHE A 482 -5.96 6.75 -30.79
CA PHE A 482 -5.92 5.45 -30.14
C PHE A 482 -7.34 4.93 -29.96
N PHE A 483 -7.49 3.88 -29.17
CA PHE A 483 -8.79 3.28 -28.91
C PHE A 483 -8.77 2.55 -27.57
N ILE A 484 -9.97 2.24 -27.09
CA ILE A 484 -10.18 1.33 -25.98
C ILE A 484 -11.08 0.18 -26.43
N LEU A 485 -10.66 -1.03 -26.11
CA LEU A 485 -11.42 -2.26 -26.27
C LEU A 485 -12.19 -2.54 -24.98
N ARG A 486 -13.51 -2.67 -25.09
CA ARG A 486 -14.41 -3.04 -23.99
C ARG A 486 -15.00 -4.43 -24.26
N SER A 487 -15.56 -5.05 -23.22
CA SER A 487 -16.18 -6.38 -23.33
C SER A 487 -15.22 -7.44 -23.89
N LEU A 488 -13.95 -7.43 -23.46
CA LEU A 488 -12.92 -8.37 -23.93
C LEU A 488 -13.34 -9.82 -23.66
N VAL A 489 -13.56 -10.60 -24.72
CA VAL A 489 -13.86 -12.03 -24.65
C VAL A 489 -12.74 -12.82 -25.33
N PRO A 490 -12.02 -13.72 -24.64
CA PRO A 490 -11.02 -14.58 -25.26
C PRO A 490 -11.62 -15.39 -26.41
N ALA A 491 -10.95 -15.40 -27.56
CA ALA A 491 -11.41 -16.09 -28.77
C ALA A 491 -10.46 -17.23 -29.17
N SER A 492 -9.17 -16.94 -29.32
CA SER A 492 -8.15 -17.91 -29.76
C SER A 492 -6.73 -17.39 -29.46
N LYS A 493 -5.72 -17.99 -30.10
CA LYS A 493 -4.34 -17.49 -30.14
C LYS A 493 -3.87 -17.42 -31.59
N ASP A 494 -2.97 -16.48 -31.90
CA ASP A 494 -2.29 -16.43 -33.20
C ASP A 494 -1.25 -17.56 -33.35
N THR A 495 -0.57 -17.61 -34.49
CA THR A 495 0.48 -18.59 -34.78
C THR A 495 1.69 -18.50 -33.84
N ASN A 496 1.89 -17.35 -33.19
CA ASN A 496 2.95 -17.12 -32.20
C ASN A 496 2.45 -17.33 -30.76
N GLY A 497 1.21 -17.82 -30.58
CA GLY A 497 0.61 -18.06 -29.28
C GLY A 497 0.06 -16.80 -28.58
N ARG A 498 0.02 -15.65 -29.26
CA ARG A 498 -0.51 -14.39 -28.72
C ARG A 498 -2.04 -14.46 -28.59
N PRO A 499 -2.62 -14.00 -27.48
CA PRO A 499 -4.05 -14.12 -27.28
C PRO A 499 -4.85 -13.18 -28.19
N ILE A 500 -5.93 -13.70 -28.74
CA ILE A 500 -6.88 -13.00 -29.61
C ILE A 500 -8.21 -12.87 -28.87
N PHE A 501 -8.82 -11.67 -28.93
CA PHE A 501 -10.06 -11.35 -28.26
C PHE A 501 -11.10 -10.79 -29.22
N LYS A 502 -12.38 -11.06 -28.95
CA LYS A 502 -13.49 -10.24 -29.45
C LYS A 502 -13.72 -9.07 -28.50
N ALA A 503 -14.03 -7.89 -29.03
CA ALA A 503 -14.24 -6.69 -28.22
C ALA A 503 -15.03 -5.60 -28.93
N ASP A 504 -15.62 -4.72 -28.14
CA ASP A 504 -16.22 -3.47 -28.60
C ASP A 504 -15.13 -2.40 -28.68
N ARG A 505 -14.79 -1.94 -29.88
CA ARG A 505 -13.77 -0.90 -30.08
C ARG A 505 -14.40 0.49 -30.05
N THR A 506 -13.84 1.36 -29.23
CA THR A 506 -14.19 2.79 -29.18
C THR A 506 -12.94 3.59 -29.54
N ARG A 507 -12.99 4.35 -30.64
CA ARG A 507 -11.91 5.29 -30.99
C ARG A 507 -11.86 6.40 -29.95
N VAL A 508 -10.65 6.79 -29.59
CA VAL A 508 -10.38 7.88 -28.64
C VAL A 508 -9.24 8.73 -29.22
N THR A 509 -9.36 10.04 -29.05
CA THR A 509 -8.36 11.03 -29.43
C THR A 509 -7.86 11.78 -28.20
N ILE A 510 -6.76 12.52 -28.35
CA ILE A 510 -6.29 13.38 -27.27
C ILE A 510 -7.29 14.49 -26.93
N GLU A 511 -8.05 14.97 -27.91
CA GLU A 511 -9.07 15.99 -27.72
C GLU A 511 -10.23 15.49 -26.86
N ASP A 512 -10.58 14.20 -26.95
CA ASP A 512 -11.59 13.59 -26.08
C ASP A 512 -11.13 13.59 -24.61
N VAL A 513 -9.84 13.38 -24.35
CA VAL A 513 -9.24 13.48 -23.01
C VAL A 513 -9.21 14.93 -22.53
N ILE A 514 -8.78 15.87 -23.38
CA ILE A 514 -8.79 17.31 -23.08
C ILE A 514 -10.20 17.80 -22.77
N ALA A 515 -11.22 17.31 -23.48
CA ALA A 515 -12.61 17.67 -23.24
C ALA A 515 -13.11 17.17 -21.87
N ALA A 516 -12.58 16.06 -21.36
CA ALA A 516 -12.91 15.52 -20.05
C ALA A 516 -12.14 16.22 -18.92
N GLU A 517 -10.83 16.38 -19.07
CA GLU A 517 -9.91 16.74 -17.98
C GLU A 517 -9.42 18.19 -18.03
N GLY A 518 -9.63 18.88 -19.16
CA GLY A 518 -8.98 20.14 -19.49
C GLY A 518 -7.59 19.94 -20.09
N LEU A 519 -7.02 21.02 -20.63
CA LEU A 519 -5.68 21.00 -21.20
C LEU A 519 -4.63 20.75 -20.10
N ARG A 520 -3.63 19.92 -20.41
CA ARG A 520 -2.49 19.69 -19.51
C ARG A 520 -1.74 20.99 -19.25
N SER A 521 -1.68 21.41 -17.99
CA SER A 521 -1.00 22.65 -17.57
C SER A 521 -0.10 22.43 -16.35
N PRO A 522 1.18 22.88 -16.34
CA PRO A 522 1.89 23.50 -17.46
C PRO A 522 2.01 22.54 -18.66
N GLY A 523 1.80 23.06 -19.88
CA GLY A 523 1.97 22.29 -21.12
C GLY A 523 3.44 22.07 -21.48
N VAL A 524 3.69 21.43 -22.63
CA VAL A 524 5.01 20.94 -23.06
C VAL A 524 6.13 21.97 -23.01
N ASP A 525 5.90 23.24 -23.28
CA ASP A 525 6.99 24.24 -23.27
C ASP A 525 7.41 24.68 -21.86
N LYS A 526 6.56 24.42 -20.85
CA LYS A 526 6.72 24.94 -19.48
C LYS A 526 6.79 23.84 -18.42
N SER A 527 6.52 22.58 -18.78
CA SER A 527 6.60 21.48 -17.83
C SER A 527 8.04 21.26 -17.37
N GLN A 528 8.20 20.76 -16.15
CA GLN A 528 9.50 20.36 -15.60
C GLN A 528 10.23 19.38 -16.54
N ARG A 529 11.54 19.58 -16.69
CA ARG A 529 12.43 18.77 -17.54
C ARG A 529 13.53 18.07 -16.74
N HIS A 530 13.84 18.60 -15.56
CA HIS A 530 14.89 18.08 -14.69
C HIS A 530 14.25 17.65 -13.38
N PHE A 531 14.30 16.35 -13.12
CA PHE A 531 13.75 15.73 -11.92
C PHE A 531 14.89 15.22 -11.04
N ASN A 532 14.65 15.14 -9.75
CA ASN A 532 15.58 14.58 -8.77
C ASN A 532 14.91 13.53 -7.87
N THR A 533 15.44 12.31 -7.88
CA THR A 533 15.00 11.22 -7.01
C THR A 533 16.02 10.98 -5.90
N GLY A 534 15.61 11.08 -4.63
CA GLY A 534 16.43 10.62 -3.52
C GLY A 534 16.36 9.11 -3.37
N MET A 535 17.51 8.44 -3.43
CA MET A 535 17.66 7.02 -3.08
C MET A 535 18.02 6.92 -1.60
N VAL A 536 17.03 6.63 -0.76
CA VAL A 536 17.14 6.73 0.70
C VAL A 536 17.31 5.33 1.30
N ILE A 537 18.40 5.15 2.03
CA ILE A 537 18.69 3.92 2.76
C ILE A 537 18.27 4.08 4.22
N VAL A 538 17.51 3.10 4.73
CA VAL A 538 16.94 3.07 6.08
C VAL A 538 17.50 1.87 6.85
N VAL A 539 18.04 2.14 8.03
CA VAL A 539 18.61 1.11 8.91
C VAL A 539 18.03 1.25 10.31
N GLN A 540 18.15 0.20 11.11
CA GLN A 540 17.77 0.23 12.51
C GLN A 540 18.63 1.23 13.29
N HIS A 541 18.05 1.78 14.36
CA HIS A 541 18.80 2.69 15.25
C HIS A 541 20.05 2.01 15.80
N GLY A 542 21.19 2.69 15.70
CA GLY A 542 22.50 2.16 16.11
C GLY A 542 23.16 1.21 15.10
N ALA A 543 22.47 0.82 14.04
CA ALA A 543 23.04 0.02 12.96
C ALA A 543 23.73 0.89 11.91
N LYS A 544 24.65 0.28 11.16
CA LYS A 544 25.22 0.84 9.93
C LYS A 544 24.60 0.12 8.72
N PRO A 545 24.46 0.80 7.57
CA PRO A 545 24.01 0.15 6.34
C PRO A 545 24.98 -0.95 5.91
N SER A 546 24.43 -2.06 5.44
CA SER A 546 25.20 -3.16 4.86
C SER A 546 25.83 -2.74 3.54
N SER A 547 26.92 -3.41 3.15
CA SER A 547 27.53 -3.20 1.83
C SER A 547 26.56 -3.58 0.72
N GLU A 548 25.80 -4.65 0.89
CA GLU A 548 24.82 -5.13 -0.09
C GLU A 548 23.71 -4.10 -0.37
N LEU A 549 23.20 -3.44 0.68
CA LEU A 549 22.19 -2.40 0.53
C LEU A 549 22.74 -1.18 -0.20
N ILE A 550 23.96 -0.74 0.15
CA ILE A 550 24.62 0.38 -0.54
C ILE A 550 24.88 0.05 -2.01
N GLU A 551 25.39 -1.14 -2.31
CA GLU A 551 25.71 -1.59 -3.66
C GLU A 551 24.44 -1.66 -4.53
N ARG A 552 23.39 -2.32 -4.05
CA ARG A 552 22.13 -2.47 -4.80
C ARG A 552 21.41 -1.15 -4.97
N ALA A 553 21.32 -0.31 -3.94
CA ALA A 553 20.70 1.01 -4.06
C ALA A 553 21.45 1.89 -5.07
N ASN A 554 22.79 1.82 -5.11
CA ASN A 554 23.59 2.53 -6.12
C ASN A 554 23.43 1.96 -7.52
N GLY A 555 23.31 0.63 -7.66
CA GLY A 555 23.04 -0.04 -8.92
C GLY A 555 21.70 0.42 -9.51
N ILE A 556 20.65 0.39 -8.71
CA ILE A 556 19.31 0.90 -9.08
C ILE A 556 19.38 2.39 -9.42
N ARG A 557 20.05 3.20 -8.59
CA ARG A 557 20.25 4.64 -8.83
C ARG A 557 20.81 4.92 -10.22
N LYS A 558 21.82 4.16 -10.64
CA LYS A 558 22.46 4.32 -11.95
C LYS A 558 21.48 3.94 -13.08
N GLN A 559 20.85 2.77 -12.98
CA GLN A 559 19.91 2.31 -14.00
C GLN A 559 18.68 3.22 -14.11
N TRP A 560 18.23 3.81 -12.99
CA TRP A 560 17.08 4.73 -12.96
C TRP A 560 17.32 6.01 -13.76
N ILE A 561 18.53 6.58 -13.64
CA ILE A 561 18.92 7.79 -14.38
C ILE A 561 18.90 7.52 -15.89
N ASP A 562 19.48 6.40 -16.32
CA ASP A 562 19.56 6.01 -17.73
C ASP A 562 18.17 5.67 -18.28
N TYR A 563 17.41 4.83 -17.57
CA TYR A 563 16.04 4.46 -17.92
C TYR A 563 15.17 5.67 -18.17
N PHE A 564 15.11 6.62 -17.22
CA PHE A 564 14.23 7.78 -17.32
C PHE A 564 14.55 8.64 -18.55
N SER A 565 15.84 8.82 -18.87
CA SER A 565 16.26 9.54 -20.06
C SER A 565 15.82 8.83 -21.34
N ILE A 566 15.97 7.50 -21.42
CA ILE A 566 15.60 6.69 -22.59
C ILE A 566 14.08 6.75 -22.82
N THR A 567 13.29 6.41 -21.81
CA THR A 567 11.83 6.20 -21.96
C THR A 567 11.04 7.50 -22.03
N THR A 568 11.67 8.64 -21.76
CA THR A 568 11.12 9.99 -22.07
C THR A 568 11.58 10.52 -23.43
N GLY A 569 12.30 9.73 -24.23
CA GLY A 569 12.86 10.16 -25.51
C GLY A 569 13.90 11.27 -25.36
N ARG A 570 14.61 11.28 -24.22
CA ARG A 570 15.59 12.31 -23.82
C ARG A 570 15.00 13.71 -23.68
N ARG A 571 13.68 13.82 -23.50
CA ARG A 571 12.98 15.10 -23.29
C ARG A 571 13.04 15.55 -21.85
N ALA A 572 13.32 14.64 -20.91
CA ALA A 572 13.57 14.97 -19.53
C ALA A 572 14.77 14.18 -19.01
N SER A 573 15.34 14.65 -17.90
CA SER A 573 16.47 14.04 -17.23
C SER A 573 16.17 13.79 -15.76
N MET A 574 16.77 12.75 -15.22
CA MET A 574 16.76 12.43 -13.80
C MET A 574 18.14 12.60 -13.20
N THR A 575 18.22 13.18 -12.01
CA THR A 575 19.41 13.07 -11.14
C THR A 575 19.01 12.36 -9.84
N ALA A 576 20.02 11.84 -9.14
CA ALA A 576 19.89 11.35 -7.77
C ALA A 576 20.89 12.02 -6.81
N ASN A 577 21.56 13.06 -7.28
CA ASN A 577 22.46 13.91 -6.52
C ASN A 577 22.00 15.35 -6.76
N PRO A 578 21.16 15.93 -5.89
CA PRO A 578 20.85 17.35 -6.00
C PRO A 578 22.08 18.19 -5.65
N ASP A 579 22.33 19.21 -6.47
CA ASP A 579 23.24 20.30 -6.12
C ASP A 579 22.74 21.09 -4.90
#